data_AF-A0A143YSQ6-F1
#
_entry.id   AF-A0A143YSQ6-F1
#
_cell.length_a   1.000
_cell.length_b   1.000
_cell.length_c   1.000
_cell.angle_alpha   90.00
_cell.angle_beta   90.00
_cell.angle_gamma   90.00
#
_symmetry.space_group_name_H-M   'P 1'
#
loop_
_entity.id
_entity.type
_entity.pdbx_description
1 polymer ?
#
loop_
_entity_poly.entity_id
_entity_poly.type
_entity_poly.pdbx_seq_one_letter_code
_entity_poly.pdbx_strand_id
1 'polypeptide(L)'
;MADCLICFNHGLSKKETIHYINHKGCHAPKRTIYDYLSKIETAAERKFALHGHYKHRTTELPHRQGSKGSQADYVTREMIFHFLWFDEPLEEAHHAYLFQHYPTLYEIKSCIQSFRQIYECGNMPFLYLFIENHLASDIVSFKSFAKGLLKDIEAVENSVASPLSNGFVEGVNNKLKMIKRIMYGRGSLELLRAKLMLKI
;
A
#
# COMPACT_ATOMS: atom_id res chain seq x y z
N MET A 1 -29.98 -20.75 -8.04
CA MET A 1 -30.33 -19.99 -6.82
C MET A 1 -30.46 -20.88 -5.59
N ALA A 2 -31.09 -22.06 -5.68
CA ALA A 2 -31.06 -23.06 -4.60
C ALA A 2 -29.62 -23.43 -4.18
N ASP A 3 -28.68 -23.51 -5.12
CA ASP A 3 -27.26 -23.74 -4.83
C ASP A 3 -26.62 -22.68 -3.91
N CYS A 4 -27.08 -21.43 -3.94
CA CYS A 4 -26.56 -20.38 -3.05
C CYS A 4 -26.93 -20.62 -1.59
N LEU A 5 -28.14 -21.14 -1.34
CA LEU A 5 -28.60 -21.52 0.00
C LEU A 5 -27.89 -22.77 0.50
N ILE A 6 -27.60 -23.73 -0.40
CA ILE A 6 -26.78 -24.90 -0.09
C ILE A 6 -25.38 -24.44 0.37
N CYS A 7 -24.71 -23.59 -0.41
CA CYS A 7 -23.39 -23.06 -0.03
C CYS A 7 -23.42 -22.27 1.29
N PHE A 8 -24.49 -21.51 1.55
CA PHE A 8 -24.67 -20.78 2.80
C PHE A 8 -24.77 -21.72 4.01
N ASN A 9 -25.50 -22.82 3.88
CA ASN A 9 -25.69 -23.79 4.97
C ASN A 9 -24.45 -24.65 5.21
N HIS A 10 -23.64 -24.88 4.18
CA HIS A 10 -22.34 -25.55 4.29
C HIS A 10 -21.21 -24.62 4.79
N GLY A 11 -21.51 -23.37 5.15
CA GLY A 11 -20.53 -22.45 5.74
C GLY A 11 -19.47 -21.95 4.74
N LEU A 12 -19.79 -21.90 3.45
CA LEU A 12 -18.91 -21.28 2.46
C LEU A 12 -18.96 -19.75 2.55
N SER A 13 -17.90 -19.09 2.09
CA SER A 13 -17.88 -17.64 1.91
C SER A 13 -18.66 -17.20 0.66
N LYS A 14 -19.01 -15.91 0.56
CA LYS A 14 -19.66 -15.36 -0.64
C LYS A 14 -18.85 -15.63 -1.91
N LYS A 15 -17.51 -15.55 -1.82
CA LYS A 15 -16.61 -15.74 -2.96
C LYS A 15 -16.55 -17.19 -3.43
N GLU A 16 -16.51 -18.15 -2.51
CA GLU A 16 -16.56 -19.57 -2.84
C GLU A 16 -17.93 -19.97 -3.40
N THR A 17 -19.00 -19.38 -2.86
CA THR A 17 -20.36 -19.56 -3.38
C THR A 17 -20.47 -19.10 -4.83
N ILE A 18 -19.91 -17.93 -5.16
CA ILE A 18 -19.85 -17.42 -6.55
C ILE A 18 -19.05 -18.35 -7.46
N HIS A 19 -17.92 -18.88 -6.98
CA HIS A 19 -17.12 -19.83 -7.74
C HIS A 19 -17.90 -21.12 -8.03
N TYR A 20 -18.56 -21.67 -7.01
CA TYR A 20 -19.36 -22.90 -7.09
C TYR A 20 -20.49 -22.78 -8.12
N ILE A 21 -21.28 -21.70 -8.06
CA ILE A 21 -22.42 -21.52 -8.99
C ILE A 21 -21.96 -21.26 -10.43
N ASN A 22 -20.83 -20.57 -10.62
CA ASN A 22 -20.23 -20.37 -11.94
C ASN A 22 -19.76 -21.70 -12.54
N HIS A 23 -19.16 -22.58 -11.74
CA HIS A 23 -18.73 -23.92 -12.19
C HIS A 23 -19.93 -24.82 -12.54
N LYS A 24 -21.08 -24.62 -11.90
CA LYS A 24 -22.35 -25.28 -12.26
C LYS A 24 -23.06 -24.66 -13.49
N GLY A 25 -22.45 -23.69 -14.16
CA GLY A 25 -22.98 -23.09 -15.39
C GLY A 25 -23.95 -21.91 -15.18
N CYS A 26 -24.05 -21.37 -13.97
CA CYS A 26 -24.83 -20.16 -13.73
C CYS A 26 -23.97 -18.92 -14.02
N HIS A 27 -24.14 -18.32 -15.20
CA HIS A 27 -23.39 -17.13 -15.62
C HIS A 27 -24.22 -15.85 -15.47
N ALA A 28 -24.47 -15.43 -14.22
CA ALA A 28 -25.08 -14.14 -13.93
C ALA A 28 -23.99 -13.06 -13.68
N PRO A 29 -24.30 -11.76 -13.89
CA PRO A 29 -23.38 -10.69 -13.54
C PRO A 29 -23.00 -10.74 -12.07
N LYS A 30 -21.70 -10.56 -11.76
CA LYS A 30 -21.18 -10.64 -10.39
C LYS A 30 -21.97 -9.78 -9.40
N ARG A 31 -22.33 -8.55 -9.80
CA ARG A 31 -23.11 -7.62 -8.98
C ARG A 31 -24.46 -8.22 -8.58
N THR A 32 -25.19 -8.78 -9.53
CA THR A 32 -26.50 -9.42 -9.31
C THR A 32 -26.39 -10.60 -8.34
N ILE A 33 -25.31 -11.38 -8.43
CA ILE A 33 -25.07 -12.50 -7.51
C ILE A 33 -24.78 -11.97 -6.10
N TYR A 34 -23.91 -10.97 -5.96
CA TYR A 34 -23.59 -10.36 -4.67
C TYR A 34 -24.82 -9.72 -4.00
N ASP A 35 -25.69 -9.07 -4.77
CA ASP A 35 -26.93 -8.49 -4.28
C ASP A 35 -27.86 -9.60 -3.74
N TYR A 36 -27.94 -10.73 -4.43
CA TYR A 36 -28.73 -11.88 -3.97
C TYR A 36 -28.16 -12.56 -2.73
N LEU A 37 -26.83 -12.77 -2.66
CA LEU A 37 -26.18 -13.33 -1.46
C LEU A 37 -26.38 -12.42 -0.24
N SER A 38 -26.36 -11.11 -0.44
CA SER A 38 -26.62 -10.15 0.64
C SER A 38 -28.07 -10.22 1.13
N LYS A 39 -29.04 -10.46 0.24
CA LYS A 39 -30.43 -10.72 0.63
C LYS A 39 -30.59 -12.00 1.46
N ILE A 40 -29.82 -13.05 1.15
CA ILE A 40 -29.80 -14.29 1.95
C ILE A 40 -29.29 -14.01 3.37
N GLU A 41 -28.23 -13.22 3.52
CA GLU A 41 -27.73 -12.84 4.86
C GLU A 41 -28.75 -12.05 5.67
N THR A 42 -29.44 -11.11 5.03
CA THR A 42 -30.50 -10.32 5.68
C THR A 42 -31.67 -11.19 6.11
N ALA A 43 -32.09 -12.15 5.27
CA ALA A 43 -33.21 -13.03 5.57
C ALA A 43 -32.90 -14.09 6.64
N ALA A 44 -31.64 -14.51 6.76
CA ALA A 44 -31.20 -15.54 7.70
C ALA A 44 -30.56 -14.99 8.98
N GLU A 45 -30.51 -13.66 9.15
CA GLU A 45 -29.83 -12.95 10.25
C GLU A 45 -28.40 -13.47 10.55
N ARG A 46 -27.74 -14.02 9.53
CA ARG A 46 -26.44 -14.66 9.63
C ARG A 46 -25.60 -14.33 8.40
N LYS A 47 -24.33 -13.98 8.62
CA LYS A 47 -23.39 -13.69 7.53
C LYS A 47 -22.84 -14.99 6.92
N PHE A 48 -22.47 -14.92 5.64
CA PHE A 48 -21.63 -15.97 5.05
C PHE A 48 -20.30 -16.05 5.80
N ALA A 49 -19.63 -17.20 5.73
CA ALA A 49 -18.33 -17.36 6.36
C ALA A 49 -17.34 -16.31 5.84
N LEU A 50 -16.47 -15.85 6.73
CA LEU A 50 -15.37 -14.97 6.37
C LEU A 50 -14.52 -15.67 5.32
N HIS A 51 -14.35 -15.03 4.17
CA HIS A 51 -13.34 -15.49 3.23
C HIS A 51 -11.99 -15.27 3.90
N GLY A 52 -11.20 -16.34 4.06
CA GLY A 52 -9.84 -16.23 4.58
C GLY A 52 -9.09 -15.12 3.86
N HIS A 53 -8.44 -14.23 4.63
CA HIS A 53 -7.61 -13.18 4.06
C HIS A 53 -6.68 -13.77 3.02
N TYR A 54 -6.60 -13.08 1.88
CA TYR A 54 -5.77 -13.46 0.75
C TYR A 54 -4.34 -13.68 1.27
N LYS A 55 -3.93 -14.94 1.48
CA LYS A 55 -2.50 -15.26 1.50
C LYS A 55 -1.98 -14.77 0.15
N HIS A 56 -0.94 -13.94 0.19
CA HIS A 56 -0.34 -13.42 -1.02
C HIS A 56 -0.03 -14.58 -1.98
N ARG A 57 -0.21 -14.29 -3.25
CA ARG A 57 -0.43 -15.19 -4.39
C ARG A 57 0.82 -15.97 -4.79
N THR A 58 1.45 -16.66 -3.85
CA THR A 58 2.65 -17.49 -4.09
C THR A 58 2.38 -18.97 -3.90
N THR A 59 1.32 -19.38 -3.20
CA THR A 59 1.10 -20.81 -2.92
C THR A 59 0.30 -21.56 -3.98
N GLU A 60 -0.51 -20.89 -4.81
CA GLU A 60 -1.55 -21.60 -5.61
C GLU A 60 -1.88 -20.95 -6.98
N LEU A 61 -0.94 -20.93 -7.95
CA LEU A 61 -1.26 -20.56 -9.34
C LEU A 61 -1.20 -21.80 -10.28
N PRO A 62 -2.20 -22.07 -11.15
CA PRO A 62 -2.36 -23.36 -11.84
C PRO A 62 -1.79 -23.43 -13.28
N HIS A 63 -0.88 -22.55 -13.69
CA HIS A 63 -0.16 -22.74 -14.97
C HIS A 63 1.21 -22.06 -15.03
N ARG A 64 2.20 -22.74 -14.46
CA ARG A 64 3.51 -22.93 -15.12
C ARG A 64 3.78 -24.43 -15.11
N GLN A 65 3.62 -25.09 -16.26
CA GLN A 65 4.44 -26.27 -16.59
C GLN A 65 5.85 -25.76 -16.96
N GLY A 66 6.53 -25.18 -15.97
CA GLY A 66 7.89 -24.67 -16.07
C GLY A 66 8.65 -25.15 -14.85
N SER A 67 9.38 -26.26 -15.03
CA SER A 67 10.33 -26.92 -14.13
C SER A 67 9.87 -27.20 -12.69
N LYS A 68 9.85 -28.49 -12.30
CA LYS A 68 9.92 -28.90 -10.90
C LYS A 68 11.16 -28.28 -10.27
N GLY A 69 10.98 -27.28 -9.41
CA GLY A 69 12.06 -26.62 -8.66
C GLY A 69 11.58 -26.28 -7.25
N SER A 70 11.33 -27.30 -6.44
CA SER A 70 11.29 -27.14 -4.97
C SER A 70 12.75 -27.17 -4.51
N GLN A 71 13.36 -25.99 -4.33
CA GLN A 71 14.73 -25.89 -3.77
C GLN A 71 15.16 -24.50 -3.25
N ALA A 72 14.28 -23.49 -3.21
CA ALA A 72 14.63 -22.17 -2.70
C ALA A 72 13.43 -21.44 -2.09
N ASP A 73 13.67 -20.71 -1.00
CA ASP A 73 12.73 -19.78 -0.40
C ASP A 73 12.68 -18.46 -1.19
N TYR A 74 11.52 -17.80 -1.19
CA TYR A 74 11.27 -16.60 -2.00
C TYR A 74 10.94 -15.40 -1.15
N VAL A 75 11.77 -14.35 -1.23
CA VAL A 75 11.50 -13.05 -0.61
C VAL A 75 11.00 -12.06 -1.64
N THR A 76 9.84 -11.47 -1.39
CA THR A 76 9.27 -10.45 -2.28
C THR A 76 9.85 -9.07 -2.00
N ARG A 77 9.85 -8.20 -3.02
CA ARG A 77 10.20 -6.78 -2.85
C ARG A 77 9.28 -6.07 -1.84
N GLU A 78 8.02 -6.48 -1.79
CA GLU A 78 7.03 -5.94 -0.85
C GLU A 78 7.43 -6.25 0.60
N MET A 79 7.86 -7.49 0.89
CA MET A 79 8.35 -7.86 2.22
C MET A 79 9.59 -7.05 2.63
N ILE A 80 10.53 -6.85 1.70
CA ILE A 80 11.71 -6.01 1.97
C ILE A 80 11.29 -4.56 2.22
N PHE A 81 10.38 -4.01 1.41
CA PHE A 81 9.86 -2.67 1.60
C PHE A 81 9.17 -2.51 2.96
N HIS A 82 8.32 -3.45 3.35
CA HIS A 82 7.64 -3.46 4.63
C HIS A 82 8.61 -3.54 5.81
N PHE A 83 9.65 -4.37 5.71
CA PHE A 83 10.70 -4.43 6.72
C PHE A 83 11.47 -3.10 6.86
N LEU A 84 11.79 -2.45 5.74
CA LEU A 84 12.54 -1.20 5.73
C LEU A 84 11.69 -0.01 6.22
N TRP A 85 10.40 0.00 5.88
CA TRP A 85 9.52 1.17 6.07
C TRP A 85 8.57 1.03 7.26
N PHE A 86 8.15 -0.17 7.64
CA PHE A 86 7.19 -0.40 8.73
C PHE A 86 7.78 -1.20 9.89
N ASP A 87 9.07 -1.56 9.81
CA ASP A 87 9.74 -2.43 10.79
C ASP A 87 9.02 -3.78 10.98
N GLU A 88 8.29 -4.23 9.95
CA GLU A 88 7.68 -5.57 9.96
C GLU A 88 8.77 -6.64 9.94
N PRO A 89 8.66 -7.68 10.79
CA PRO A 89 9.71 -8.69 10.93
C PRO A 89 9.87 -9.53 9.65
N LEU A 90 11.13 -9.75 9.26
CA LEU A 90 11.51 -10.78 8.30
C LEU A 90 11.87 -12.06 9.05
N GLU A 91 11.64 -13.21 8.43
CA GLU A 91 12.18 -14.48 8.96
C GLU A 91 13.70 -14.40 9.08
N GLU A 92 14.24 -14.99 10.14
CA GLU A 92 15.65 -14.87 10.52
C GLU A 92 16.60 -15.35 9.41
N ALA A 93 16.25 -16.44 8.73
CA ALA A 93 17.01 -16.97 7.59
C ALA A 93 17.06 -15.97 6.42
N HIS A 94 15.93 -15.35 6.09
CA HIS A 94 15.84 -14.33 5.04
C HIS A 94 16.60 -13.06 5.42
N HIS A 95 16.52 -12.62 6.68
CA HIS A 95 17.29 -11.50 7.18
C HIS A 95 18.80 -11.78 7.07
N ALA A 96 19.27 -12.90 7.61
CA ALA A 96 20.70 -13.26 7.56
C ALA A 96 21.22 -13.27 6.11
N TYR A 97 20.50 -13.92 5.20
CA TYR A 97 20.89 -13.99 3.78
C TYR A 97 20.91 -12.62 3.11
N LEU A 98 19.83 -11.84 3.23
CA LEU A 98 19.71 -10.54 2.56
C LEU A 98 20.78 -9.56 3.03
N PHE A 99 21.01 -9.48 4.33
CA PHE A 99 21.93 -8.50 4.90
C PHE A 99 23.40 -8.92 4.75
N GLN A 100 23.68 -10.22 4.60
CA GLN A 100 25.00 -10.71 4.22
C GLN A 100 25.33 -10.39 2.75
N HIS A 101 24.37 -10.57 1.83
CA HIS A 101 24.60 -10.38 0.39
C HIS A 101 24.37 -8.95 -0.10
N TYR A 102 23.55 -8.17 0.60
CA TYR A 102 23.18 -6.79 0.25
C TYR A 102 23.37 -5.87 1.46
N PRO A 103 24.61 -5.60 1.88
CA PRO A 103 24.89 -4.76 3.06
C PRO A 103 24.30 -3.33 2.94
N THR A 104 24.12 -2.84 1.70
CA THR A 104 23.43 -1.57 1.41
C THR A 104 22.03 -1.47 2.01
N LEU A 105 21.35 -2.60 2.29
CA LEU A 105 20.07 -2.60 2.97
C LEU A 105 20.16 -2.01 4.40
N TYR A 106 21.29 -2.19 5.09
CA TYR A 106 21.52 -1.54 6.39
C TYR A 106 21.62 -0.02 6.23
N GLU A 107 22.34 0.45 5.22
CA GLU A 107 22.47 1.88 4.95
C GLU A 107 21.13 2.52 4.62
N ILE A 108 20.30 1.84 3.82
CA ILE A 108 18.93 2.28 3.51
C ILE A 108 18.07 2.31 4.77
N LYS A 109 18.11 1.25 5.58
CA LYS A 109 17.31 1.21 6.82
C LYS A 109 17.73 2.32 7.78
N SER A 110 19.04 2.50 7.98
CA SER A 110 19.60 3.56 8.83
C SER A 110 19.23 4.96 8.33
N CYS A 111 19.28 5.19 7.01
CA CYS A 111 18.83 6.43 6.40
C CYS A 111 17.34 6.72 6.69
N ILE A 112 16.46 5.72 6.54
CA ILE A 112 15.02 5.90 6.81
C ILE A 112 14.78 6.23 8.28
N GLN A 113 15.42 5.50 9.19
CA GLN A 113 15.24 5.67 10.63
C GLN A 113 15.79 7.01 11.13
N SER A 114 17.02 7.37 10.73
CA SER A 114 17.62 8.65 11.09
C SER A 114 16.80 9.83 10.57
N PHE A 115 16.28 9.74 9.34
CA PHE A 115 15.41 10.78 8.80
C PHE A 115 14.10 10.93 9.59
N ARG A 116 13.47 9.82 10.02
CA ARG A 116 12.26 9.87 10.86
C ARG A 116 12.53 10.51 12.20
N GLN A 117 13.66 10.18 12.83
CA GLN A 117 14.04 10.73 14.13
C GLN A 117 14.15 12.25 14.12
N ILE A 118 14.55 12.87 12.99
CA ILE A 118 14.57 14.34 12.85
C ILE A 118 13.19 14.93 13.15
N TYR A 119 12.14 14.34 12.57
CA TYR A 119 10.76 14.83 12.69
C TYR A 119 10.07 14.35 13.97
N GLU A 120 10.41 13.16 14.47
CA GLU A 120 9.90 12.66 15.76
C GLU A 120 10.42 13.49 16.93
N CYS A 121 11.70 13.88 16.89
CA CYS A 121 12.33 14.70 17.93
C CYS A 121 12.22 16.21 17.67
N GLY A 122 11.88 16.64 16.45
CA GLY A 122 11.86 18.05 16.06
C GLY A 122 13.22 18.75 16.23
N ASN A 123 14.32 18.01 16.03
CA ASN A 123 15.66 18.44 16.44
C ASN A 123 16.52 18.89 15.25
N MET A 124 16.83 20.19 15.16
CA MET A 124 17.62 20.75 14.05
C MET A 124 19.05 20.22 13.95
N PRO A 125 19.82 20.09 15.04
CA PRO A 125 21.11 19.42 14.99
C PRO A 125 21.09 18.05 14.28
N PHE A 126 20.04 17.24 14.48
CA PHE A 126 19.91 15.96 13.78
C PHE A 126 19.67 16.11 12.28
N LEU A 127 18.96 17.16 11.84
CA LEU A 127 18.79 17.47 10.42
C LEU A 127 20.14 17.78 9.75
N TYR A 128 20.93 18.66 10.36
CA TYR A 128 22.24 19.03 9.82
C TYR A 128 23.21 17.84 9.80
N LEU A 129 23.25 17.06 10.88
CA LEU A 129 24.07 15.85 10.95
C LEU A 129 23.65 14.81 9.90
N PHE A 130 22.35 14.62 9.69
CA PHE A 130 21.82 13.75 8.65
C PHE A 130 22.30 14.17 7.26
N ILE A 131 22.19 15.46 6.94
CA ILE A 131 22.61 16.01 5.65
C ILE A 131 24.11 15.79 5.44
N GLU A 132 24.95 16.13 6.41
CA GLU A 132 26.41 15.97 6.30
C GLU A 132 26.81 14.50 6.08
N ASN A 133 26.25 13.59 6.87
CA ASN A 133 26.50 12.14 6.76
C ASN A 133 26.14 11.61 5.35
N HIS A 134 24.98 11.99 4.82
CA HIS A 134 24.51 11.50 3.53
C HIS A 134 25.13 12.20 2.31
N LEU A 135 25.75 13.37 2.48
CA LEU A 135 26.61 13.97 1.45
C LEU A 135 27.94 13.21 1.29
N ALA A 136 28.46 12.66 2.38
CA ALA A 136 29.66 11.85 2.39
C ALA A 136 29.43 10.40 1.89
N SER A 137 28.24 9.84 2.09
CA SER A 137 27.88 8.45 1.72
C SER A 137 28.12 8.11 0.25
N ASP A 138 28.74 6.97 -0.06
CA ASP A 138 29.02 6.54 -1.45
C ASP A 138 27.78 6.27 -2.32
N ILE A 139 26.59 6.21 -1.71
CA ILE A 139 25.33 6.00 -2.42
C ILE A 139 24.89 7.31 -3.09
N VAL A 140 24.95 7.34 -4.43
CA VAL A 140 24.60 8.51 -5.26
C VAL A 140 23.20 9.05 -4.95
N SER A 141 22.23 8.16 -4.69
CA SER A 141 20.86 8.54 -4.33
C SER A 141 20.79 9.31 -3.01
N PHE A 142 21.62 8.94 -2.01
CA PHE A 142 21.67 9.64 -0.72
C PHE A 142 22.32 11.00 -0.85
N LYS A 143 23.46 11.09 -1.58
CA LYS A 143 24.08 12.39 -1.89
C LYS A 143 23.10 13.33 -2.59
N SER A 144 22.34 12.80 -3.55
CA SER A 144 21.37 13.59 -4.32
C SER A 144 20.21 14.06 -3.45
N PHE A 145 19.71 13.19 -2.56
CA PHE A 145 18.67 13.56 -1.60
C PHE A 145 19.16 14.65 -0.63
N ALA A 146 20.34 14.48 -0.02
CA ALA A 146 20.92 15.47 0.90
C ALA A 146 21.18 16.83 0.22
N LYS A 147 21.67 16.83 -1.03
CA LYS A 147 21.78 18.06 -1.84
C LYS A 147 20.44 18.73 -2.08
N GLY A 148 19.38 17.95 -2.31
CA GLY A 148 18.02 18.45 -2.44
C GLY A 148 17.55 19.16 -1.18
N LEU A 149 17.79 18.56 0.00
CA LEU A 149 17.47 19.17 1.29
C LEU A 149 18.21 20.49 1.50
N LEU A 150 19.51 20.55 1.18
CA LEU A 150 20.30 21.78 1.28
C LEU A 150 19.79 22.89 0.37
N LYS A 151 19.33 22.54 -0.83
CA LYS A 151 18.85 23.53 -1.80
C LYS A 151 17.65 24.32 -1.27
N ASP A 152 16.76 23.64 -0.54
CA ASP A 152 15.53 24.20 0.02
C ASP A 152 15.59 24.24 1.56
N ILE A 153 16.77 24.48 2.15
CA ILE A 153 17.02 24.31 3.60
C ILE A 153 16.07 25.13 4.47
N GLU A 154 15.75 26.36 4.09
CA GLU A 154 14.82 27.22 4.84
C GLU A 154 13.42 26.59 4.96
N ALA A 155 12.94 25.94 3.90
CA ALA A 155 11.66 25.23 3.92
C ALA A 155 11.75 23.95 4.76
N VAL A 156 12.87 23.24 4.70
CA VAL A 156 13.11 22.01 5.46
C VAL A 156 13.21 22.31 6.97
N GLU A 157 13.95 23.34 7.36
CA GLU A 157 14.01 23.80 8.76
C GLU A 157 12.62 24.18 9.27
N ASN A 158 11.86 24.96 8.51
CA ASN A 158 10.49 25.30 8.87
C ASN A 158 9.61 24.05 9.01
N SER A 159 9.82 23.01 8.19
CA SER A 159 9.08 21.75 8.28
C SER A 159 9.39 20.94 9.54
N VAL A 160 10.60 21.08 10.09
CA VAL A 160 11.02 20.37 11.32
C VAL A 160 10.63 21.17 12.58
N ALA A 161 10.68 22.50 12.53
CA ALA A 161 10.35 23.36 13.68
C ALA A 161 8.83 23.50 13.88
N SER A 162 8.08 23.50 12.77
CA SER A 162 6.65 23.79 12.81
C SER A 162 5.84 22.56 13.22
N PRO A 163 4.85 22.71 14.13
CA PRO A 163 3.88 21.66 14.40
C PRO A 163 2.82 21.53 13.29
N LEU A 164 2.82 22.44 12.30
CA LEU A 164 1.82 22.49 11.24
C LEU A 164 2.18 21.51 10.11
N SER A 165 1.19 20.72 9.69
CA SER A 165 1.32 19.83 8.55
C SER A 165 0.76 20.46 7.28
N ASN A 166 1.53 20.42 6.18
CA ASN A 166 1.04 20.74 4.85
C ASN A 166 0.04 19.69 4.30
N GLY A 167 -0.23 18.61 5.04
CA GLY A 167 -1.11 17.52 4.61
C GLY A 167 -2.52 17.97 4.24
N PHE A 168 -3.09 18.95 4.95
CA PHE A 168 -4.41 19.50 4.61
C PHE A 168 -4.39 20.23 3.27
N VAL A 169 -3.40 21.10 3.06
CA VAL A 169 -3.24 21.87 1.82
C VAL A 169 -2.98 20.93 0.64
N GLU A 170 -2.10 19.94 0.82
CA GLU A 170 -1.83 18.92 -0.19
C GLU A 170 -3.06 18.05 -0.48
N GLY A 171 -3.87 17.73 0.54
CA GLY A 171 -5.14 17.04 0.36
C GLY A 171 -6.12 17.81 -0.52
N VAL A 172 -6.26 19.13 -0.29
CA VAL A 172 -7.10 20.01 -1.11
C VAL A 172 -6.54 20.11 -2.54
N ASN A 173 -5.23 20.28 -2.69
CA ASN A 173 -4.56 20.31 -3.99
C ASN A 173 -4.78 19.01 -4.77
N ASN A 174 -4.68 17.86 -4.11
CA ASN A 174 -4.90 16.55 -4.71
C ASN A 174 -6.35 16.37 -5.14
N LYS A 175 -7.32 16.79 -4.32
CA LYS A 175 -8.75 16.78 -4.69
C LYS A 175 -9.01 17.66 -5.92
N LEU A 176 -8.47 18.88 -5.94
CA LEU A 176 -8.61 19.77 -7.08
C LEU A 176 -7.98 19.18 -8.35
N LYS A 177 -6.77 18.62 -8.26
CA LYS A 177 -6.08 17.93 -9.37
C LYS A 177 -6.92 16.76 -9.89
N MET A 178 -7.52 15.96 -9.00
CA MET A 178 -8.41 14.87 -9.37
C MET A 178 -9.64 15.36 -10.15
N ILE A 179 -10.32 16.40 -9.66
CA ILE A 179 -11.50 16.97 -10.33
C ILE A 179 -11.12 17.47 -11.73
N LYS A 180 -9.99 18.18 -11.87
CA LYS A 180 -9.48 18.63 -13.16
C LYS A 180 -9.22 17.45 -14.13
N ARG A 181 -8.64 16.34 -13.65
CA ARG A 181 -8.41 15.13 -14.46
C ARG A 181 -9.71 14.50 -14.94
N ILE A 182 -10.72 14.36 -14.05
CA ILE A 182 -12.05 13.84 -14.40
C ILE A 182 -12.72 14.72 -15.48
N MET A 183 -12.42 16.02 -15.46
CA MET A 183 -12.94 16.99 -16.42
C MET A 183 -12.08 17.14 -17.67
N TYR A 184 -11.05 16.29 -17.86
CA TYR A 184 -10.11 16.37 -18.99
C TYR A 184 -9.47 17.75 -19.15
N GLY A 185 -9.28 18.49 -18.05
CA GLY A 185 -8.78 19.85 -18.05
C GLY A 185 -9.75 20.93 -18.56
N ARG A 186 -11.00 20.58 -18.93
CA ARG A 186 -11.98 21.48 -19.57
C ARG A 186 -12.92 22.19 -18.59
N GLY A 187 -12.43 22.54 -17.40
CA GLY A 187 -13.22 23.24 -16.39
C GLY A 187 -12.82 24.71 -16.26
N SER A 188 -13.76 25.64 -16.47
CA SER A 188 -13.57 27.04 -16.05
C SER A 188 -13.41 27.11 -14.53
N LEU A 189 -12.85 28.21 -14.02
CA LEU A 189 -12.67 28.41 -12.58
C LEU A 189 -14.00 28.28 -11.83
N GLU A 190 -15.08 28.84 -12.38
CA GLU A 190 -16.43 28.77 -11.82
C GLU A 190 -16.93 27.32 -11.72
N LEU A 191 -16.75 26.52 -12.78
CA LEU A 191 -17.17 25.12 -12.80
C LEU A 191 -16.35 24.27 -11.82
N LEU A 192 -15.06 24.54 -11.69
CA LEU A 192 -14.20 23.90 -10.69
C LEU A 192 -14.62 24.25 -9.26
N ARG A 193 -14.96 25.51 -8.99
CA ARG A 193 -15.47 25.96 -7.68
C ARG A 193 -16.80 25.28 -7.35
N ALA A 194 -17.76 25.29 -8.29
CA ALA A 194 -19.04 24.63 -8.12
C ALA A 194 -18.86 23.13 -7.79
N LYS A 195 -18.00 22.43 -8.52
CA LYS A 195 -17.75 21.00 -8.33
C LYS A 195 -16.98 20.68 -7.04
N LEU A 196 -16.11 21.57 -6.57
CA LEU A 196 -15.46 21.44 -5.26
C LEU A 196 -16.47 21.58 -4.11
N MET A 197 -17.41 22.51 -4.22
CA MET A 197 -18.44 22.79 -3.21
C MET A 197 -19.54 21.72 -3.19
N LEU A 198 -19.88 21.13 -4.34
CA LEU A 198 -20.99 20.19 -4.48
C LEU A 198 -20.79 18.80 -3.85
N LYS A 199 -19.65 18.51 -3.19
CA LYS A 199 -19.32 17.22 -2.52
C LYS A 199 -20.09 16.01 -3.09
N ILE A 200 -19.64 15.50 -4.23
CA ILE A 200 -19.94 14.11 -4.66
C ILE A 200 -18.96 13.19 -3.97
#